data_AF-A0A6N8NMX0-F1
#
_entry.id   AF-A0A6N8NMX0-F1
#
_cell.length_a   1.000
_cell.length_b   1.000
_cell.length_c   1.000
_cell.angle_alpha   90.00
_cell.angle_beta   90.00
_cell.angle_gamma   90.00
#
_symmetry.space_group_name_H-M   'P 1'
#
loop_
_entity.id
_entity.type
_entity.pdbx_description
1 polymer ?
#
loop_
_entity_poly.entity_id
_entity_poly.type
_entity_poly.pdbx_seq_one_letter_code
_entity_poly.pdbx_strand_id
1 'polypeptide(L)' 'DAKSTFGSRVDRHHSLGEGNIGHDAFRWIMQDDRFDGIPLILETINPDIWAEEIAWLKAQQTEKAVA' A
#
# COMPACT_ATOMS: atom_id res chain seq x y z
N ASP A 1 -4.92 -2.45 -0.89
CA ASP A 1 -5.27 -3.30 0.28
C ASP A 1 -6.29 -4.36 -0.16
N ALA A 2 -6.62 -5.33 0.69
CA ALA A 2 -7.60 -6.38 0.42
C ALA A 2 -8.87 -6.18 1.27
N LYS A 3 -10.02 -6.08 0.60
CA LYS A 3 -11.33 -6.08 1.28
C LYS A 3 -11.66 -7.46 1.87
N SER A 4 -11.09 -8.52 1.30
CA SER A 4 -11.31 -9.90 1.71
C SER A 4 -10.39 -10.32 2.86
N THR A 5 -10.81 -11.33 3.64
CA THR A 5 -10.04 -11.84 4.77
C THR A 5 -8.84 -12.67 4.31
N PHE A 6 -7.88 -12.86 5.22
CA PHE A 6 -6.71 -13.71 4.99
C PHE A 6 -7.10 -15.13 4.57
N GLY A 7 -6.45 -15.67 3.54
CA GLY A 7 -6.72 -17.01 3.03
C GLY A 7 -8.05 -17.18 2.28
N SER A 8 -8.78 -16.10 2.01
CA SER A 8 -10.12 -16.15 1.40
C SER A 8 -10.15 -16.66 -0.04
N ARG A 9 -9.03 -16.55 -0.78
CA ARG A 9 -8.96 -16.83 -2.23
C ARG A 9 -9.94 -15.98 -3.07
N VAL A 10 -10.29 -14.81 -2.55
CA VAL A 10 -11.19 -13.85 -3.19
C VAL A 10 -10.40 -12.58 -3.49
N ASP A 11 -10.38 -12.20 -4.77
CA ASP A 11 -9.68 -11.01 -5.25
C ASP A 11 -10.61 -9.79 -5.20
N ARG A 12 -10.44 -8.96 -4.16
CA ARG A 12 -11.23 -7.75 -3.92
C ARG A 12 -10.33 -6.67 -3.33
N HIS A 13 -9.89 -5.75 -4.18
CA HIS A 13 -9.05 -4.64 -3.77
C HIS A 13 -9.80 -3.64 -2.86
N HIS A 14 -9.03 -2.85 -2.11
CA HIS A 14 -9.46 -1.68 -1.33
C HIS A 14 -8.36 -0.61 -1.34
N SER A 15 -8.71 0.64 -1.06
CA SER A 15 -7.77 1.74 -0.79
C SER A 15 -6.74 1.37 0.28
N LEU A 16 -5.58 2.00 0.26
CA LEU A 16 -4.47 1.71 1.17
C LEU A 16 -4.90 1.86 2.64
N GLY A 17 -4.78 0.80 3.43
CA GLY A 17 -5.06 0.79 4.87
C GLY A 17 -6.52 0.68 5.27
N GLU A 18 -7.45 0.74 4.32
CA GLU A 18 -8.89 0.57 4.57
C GLU A 18 -9.34 -0.91 4.47
N GLY A 19 -8.42 -1.82 4.17
CA GLY A 19 -8.67 -3.25 4.07
C GLY A 19 -8.12 -4.06 5.25
N ASN A 20 -7.96 -5.36 5.05
CA ASN A 20 -7.50 -6.30 6.07
C ASN A 20 -5.97 -6.45 6.13
N ILE A 21 -5.21 -5.82 5.23
CA ILE A 21 -3.74 -5.80 5.29
C ILE A 21 -3.27 -4.63 6.18
N GLY A 22 -3.84 -3.44 6.00
CA GLY A 22 -3.49 -2.24 6.77
C GLY A 22 -2.29 -1.47 6.21
N HIS A 23 -2.03 -0.28 6.77
CA HIS A 23 -0.99 0.63 6.29
C HIS A 23 0.44 0.10 6.47
N ASP A 24 0.70 -0.67 7.53
CA ASP A 24 2.07 -1.05 7.90
C ASP A 24 2.78 -1.88 6.84
N ALA A 25 2.05 -2.73 6.10
CA ALA A 25 2.63 -3.48 4.99
C ALA A 25 3.16 -2.55 3.87
N PHE A 26 2.41 -1.49 3.54
CA PHE A 26 2.82 -0.54 2.51
C PHE A 26 4.00 0.31 2.99
N ARG A 27 4.02 0.69 4.27
CA ARG A 27 5.16 1.39 4.89
C ARG A 27 6.43 0.55 4.81
N TRP A 28 6.32 -0.73 5.16
CA TRP A 28 7.42 -1.68 5.08
C TRP A 28 7.95 -1.83 3.65
N ILE A 29 7.07 -1.98 2.65
CA ILE A 29 7.47 -2.05 1.24
C ILE A 29 8.22 -0.79 0.80
N MET A 30 7.74 0.40 1.16
CA MET A 30 8.35 1.68 0.77
C MET A 30 9.70 1.95 1.45
N GLN A 31 10.06 1.20 2.49
CA GLN A 31 11.31 1.33 3.24
C GLN A 31 12.32 0.21 2.91
N ASP A 32 11.98 -0.69 1.99
CA ASP A 32 12.80 -1.85 1.65
C ASP A 32 13.42 -1.69 0.25
N ASP A 33 14.76 -1.67 0.18
CA ASP A 33 15.53 -1.39 -1.03
C ASP A 33 15.33 -2.41 -2.16
N ARG A 34 14.78 -3.59 -1.86
CA ARG A 34 14.53 -4.64 -2.86
C ARG A 34 13.40 -4.27 -3.81
N PHE A 35 12.61 -3.25 -3.49
CA PHE A 35 11.54 -2.73 -4.34
C PHE A 35 11.97 -1.51 -5.18
N ASP A 36 13.25 -1.12 -5.13
CA ASP A 36 13.77 -0.03 -5.94
C ASP A 36 13.94 -0.43 -7.42
N GLY A 37 13.85 0.55 -8.32
CA GLY A 37 14.12 0.37 -9.75
C GLY A 37 13.01 -0.35 -10.54
N ILE A 38 11.85 -0.61 -9.93
CA ILE A 38 10.69 -1.24 -10.57
C ILE A 38 9.43 -0.36 -10.49
N PRO A 39 8.46 -0.53 -11.41
CA PRO A 39 7.16 0.13 -11.28
C PRO A 39 6.36 -0.44 -10.10
N LEU A 40 5.91 0.44 -9.20
CA LEU A 40 4.94 0.12 -8.15
C LEU A 40 3.59 0.74 -8.55
N ILE A 41 2.58 -0.11 -8.77
CA ILE A 41 1.30 0.29 -9.38
C ILE A 41 0.17 0.20 -8.35
N LEU A 42 -0.62 1.27 -8.23
CA LEU A 42 -1.87 1.25 -7.49
C LEU A 42 -3.01 0.76 -8.38
N GLU A 43 -3.70 -0.27 -7.91
CA GLU A 43 -4.97 -0.76 -8.46
C GLU A 43 -6.08 -0.64 -7.40
N THR A 44 -5.98 0.39 -6.56
CA THR A 44 -6.95 0.69 -5.50
C THR A 44 -8.27 1.19 -6.10
N ILE A 45 -9.35 1.02 -5.34
CA ILE A 45 -10.72 1.14 -5.86
C ILE A 45 -11.21 2.57 -6.06
N ASN A 46 -10.52 3.56 -5.49
CA ASN A 46 -10.94 4.96 -5.52
C ASN A 46 -9.90 5.85 -6.23
N PRO A 47 -10.07 6.10 -7.54
CA PRO A 47 -9.15 6.94 -8.31
C PRO A 47 -9.07 8.39 -7.83
N ASP A 48 -10.12 8.90 -7.19
CA ASP A 48 -10.20 10.30 -6.76
C ASP A 48 -9.12 10.64 -5.71
N ILE A 49 -8.64 9.63 -4.97
CA ILE A 49 -7.60 9.79 -3.93
C ILE A 49 -6.23 9.24 -4.35
N TRP A 50 -6.04 8.80 -5.60
CA TRP A 50 -4.75 8.26 -6.03
C TRP A 50 -3.59 9.24 -5.85
N ALA A 51 -3.82 10.54 -6.07
CA ALA A 51 -2.79 11.55 -5.84
C ALA A 51 -2.34 11.59 -4.37
N GLU A 52 -3.28 11.42 -3.44
CA GLU A 52 -3.02 11.38 -1.99
C GLU A 52 -2.34 10.06 -1.59
N GLU A 53 -2.80 8.92 -2.11
CA GLU A 53 -2.19 7.61 -1.86
C GLU A 53 -0.73 7.56 -2.37
N ILE A 54 -0.47 8.11 -3.55
CA ILE A 54 0.89 8.22 -4.12
C ILE A 54 1.76 9.15 -3.27
N ALA A 55 1.23 10.30 -2.84
CA ALA A 55 1.98 11.22 -2.00
C ALA A 55 2.31 10.59 -0.63
N TRP A 56 1.35 9.86 -0.06
CA TRP A 56 1.52 9.15 1.20
C TRP A 56 2.61 8.08 1.09
N LEU A 57 2.58 7.23 0.06
CA LEU A 57 3.62 6.21 -0.18
C LEU A 57 5.02 6.82 -0.28
N LYS A 58 5.16 7.93 -1.01
CA LYS A 58 6.45 8.66 -1.12
C LYS A 58 6.93 9.19 0.23
N ALA A 59 6.03 9.67 1.09
CA ALA A 59 6.39 10.12 2.43
C ALA A 59 6.95 8.97 3.29
N GLN A 60 6.40 7.76 3.16
CA GLN A 60 6.82 6.60 3.96
C GLN A 60 8.28 6.18 3.74
N GLN A 61 8.89 6.55 2.60
CA GLN A 61 10.29 6.23 2.28
C GLN A 61 11.30 6.87 3.24
N THR A 62 10.94 8.01 3.86
CA THR A 62 11.86 8.76 4.74
C THR A 62 11.29 9.06 6.12
N GLU A 63 10.00 8.80 6.33
CA GLU A 63 9.40 8.82 7.66
C GLU A 63 10.01 7.74 8.57
N LYS A 64 10.00 8.02 9.88
CA LYS A 64 10.71 7.23 10.91
C LYS A 64 10.51 5.72 10.70
N ALA A 65 11.61 4.98 10.65
CA ALA A 65 11.62 3.54 10.41
C ALA A 65 10.64 2.81 11.34
N VAL A 66 9.84 1.91 10.77
CA VAL A 66 8.97 1.02 11.54
C VAL A 66 9.86 -0.01 12.27
N ALA A 67 9.50 -0.34 13.51
CA ALA A 67 10.27 -1.24 14.38
C ALA A 67 10.11 -2.71 14.03
#